data_AF-A0A1I8NKZ7-F1
#
_entry.id   AF-A0A1I8NKZ7-F1
#
_cell.length_a   1.000
_cell.length_b   1.000
_cell.length_c   1.000
_cell.angle_alpha   90.00
_cell.angle_beta   90.00
_cell.angle_gamma   90.00
#
_symmetry.space_group_name_H-M   'P 1'
#
loop_
_entity.id
_entity.type
_entity.pdbx_description
1 polymer ?
#
loop_
_entity_poly.entity_id
_entity_poly.type
_entity_poly.pdbx_seq_one_letter_code
_entity_poly.pdbx_strand_id
1 'polypeptide(L)'
;MEVYKYFTVFLLCSLSVLQVKADDQDERTTNFIEANSHRYVNYVQDCDYKLDSLKNVYAASISTIDIQMEFLLKSVEQAAVRLSNLELLSVVNKECSEKYKNAYPEISTIKTMIQNCTDNAQKQFPSLLVPLQETRDKFALYYNQTFQGEISNCDNMQTSKLKNFNHTNCIKNVVSDATSFVIANQKTFDYQLNSAKCSADTYIKMALDCSYVAQTTVVSLITATNVFIDRCTKNIDCMPCEGFQCENVYNLPTNAIDYASQTMVNPFYGNNQTLSCLMINIV
;
A
#
# COMPACT_ATOMS: atom_id res chain seq x y z
N MET A 1 -75.83 -26.42 -39.11
CA MET A 1 -75.40 -26.42 -37.69
C MET A 1 -73.93 -26.82 -37.51
N GLU A 2 -73.11 -26.91 -38.58
CA GLU A 2 -71.69 -27.34 -38.48
C GLU A 2 -70.66 -26.21 -38.55
N VAL A 3 -71.03 -25.03 -39.08
CA VAL A 3 -70.12 -23.88 -39.22
C VAL A 3 -69.69 -23.30 -37.85
N TYR A 4 -70.54 -23.42 -36.82
CA TYR A 4 -70.24 -22.95 -35.46
C TYR A 4 -69.20 -23.79 -34.69
N LYS A 5 -69.02 -25.08 -35.05
CA LYS A 5 -68.04 -25.96 -34.40
C LYS A 5 -66.61 -25.67 -34.86
N TYR A 6 -66.41 -25.31 -36.12
CA TYR A 6 -65.08 -24.95 -36.63
C TYR A 6 -64.64 -23.56 -36.15
N PHE A 7 -65.56 -22.61 -36.01
CA PHE A 7 -65.26 -21.26 -35.53
C PHE A 7 -64.87 -21.24 -34.04
N THR A 8 -65.47 -22.10 -33.22
CA THR A 8 -65.15 -22.23 -31.79
C THR A 8 -63.80 -22.92 -31.54
N VAL A 9 -63.45 -23.92 -32.34
CA VAL A 9 -62.13 -24.60 -32.26
C VAL A 9 -60.98 -23.67 -32.70
N PHE A 10 -61.19 -22.86 -33.76
CA PHE A 10 -60.18 -21.87 -34.19
C PHE A 10 -59.98 -20.74 -33.16
N LEU A 11 -61.05 -20.30 -32.47
CA LEU A 11 -60.96 -19.30 -31.40
C LEU A 11 -60.22 -19.85 -30.17
N LEU A 12 -60.44 -21.11 -29.80
CA LEU A 12 -59.78 -21.75 -28.66
C LEU A 12 -58.29 -21.99 -28.91
N CYS A 13 -57.90 -22.41 -30.12
CA CYS A 13 -56.48 -22.58 -30.47
C CYS A 13 -55.71 -21.25 -30.54
N SER A 14 -56.35 -20.15 -30.95
CA SER A 14 -55.69 -18.83 -30.99
C SER A 14 -55.51 -18.22 -29.60
N LEU A 15 -56.44 -18.46 -28.67
CA LEU A 15 -56.32 -18.07 -27.27
C LEU A 15 -55.19 -18.81 -26.54
N SER A 16 -55.05 -20.13 -26.73
CA SER A 16 -53.99 -20.91 -26.09
C SER A 16 -52.58 -20.55 -26.59
N VAL A 17 -52.42 -20.26 -27.88
CA VAL A 17 -51.12 -19.83 -28.45
C VAL A 17 -50.74 -18.42 -27.98
N LEU A 18 -51.71 -17.52 -27.78
CA LEU A 18 -51.50 -16.19 -27.21
C LEU A 18 -51.09 -16.27 -25.73
N GLN A 19 -51.69 -17.17 -24.95
CA GLN A 19 -51.33 -17.38 -23.55
C GLN A 19 -49.91 -17.94 -23.40
N VAL A 20 -49.54 -18.97 -24.18
CA VAL A 20 -48.18 -19.54 -24.13
C VAL A 20 -47.10 -18.54 -24.54
N LYS A 21 -47.37 -17.67 -25.53
CA LYS A 21 -46.44 -16.59 -25.92
C LYS A 21 -46.33 -15.47 -24.89
N ALA A 22 -47.40 -15.19 -24.16
CA ALA A 22 -47.36 -14.20 -23.08
C ALA A 22 -46.56 -14.72 -21.89
N ASP A 23 -46.69 -16.01 -21.57
CA ASP A 23 -45.99 -16.69 -20.47
C ASP A 23 -44.46 -16.78 -20.72
N ASP A 24 -44.04 -17.21 -21.92
CA ASP A 24 -42.61 -17.26 -22.33
C ASP A 24 -41.95 -15.85 -22.38
N GLN A 25 -42.73 -14.80 -22.66
CA GLN A 25 -42.19 -13.43 -22.69
C GLN A 25 -42.07 -12.80 -21.30
N ASP A 26 -42.95 -13.16 -20.37
CA ASP A 26 -42.89 -12.73 -18.97
C ASP A 26 -41.68 -13.38 -18.27
N GLU A 27 -41.48 -14.68 -18.45
CA GLU A 27 -40.33 -15.42 -17.91
C GLU A 27 -38.98 -14.86 -18.42
N ARG A 28 -38.87 -14.56 -19.73
CA ARG A 28 -37.66 -13.94 -20.30
C ARG A 28 -37.37 -12.56 -19.74
N THR A 29 -38.40 -11.77 -19.47
CA THR A 29 -38.24 -10.42 -18.93
C THR A 29 -37.77 -10.49 -17.47
N THR A 30 -38.35 -11.39 -16.68
CA THR A 30 -37.92 -11.67 -15.29
C THR A 30 -36.47 -12.14 -15.23
N ASN A 31 -36.09 -13.13 -16.03
CA ASN A 31 -34.71 -13.63 -16.10
C ASN A 31 -33.73 -12.51 -16.52
N PHE A 32 -34.15 -11.61 -17.42
CA PHE A 32 -33.35 -10.46 -17.84
C PHE A 32 -33.15 -9.45 -16.70
N ILE A 33 -34.19 -9.14 -15.92
CA ILE A 33 -34.09 -8.26 -14.75
C ILE A 33 -33.15 -8.88 -13.71
N GLU A 34 -33.36 -10.15 -13.37
CA GLU A 34 -32.58 -10.87 -12.35
C GLU A 34 -31.09 -10.92 -12.71
N ALA A 35 -30.75 -11.24 -13.97
CA ALA A 35 -29.37 -11.23 -14.43
C ALA A 35 -28.69 -9.86 -14.28
N ASN A 36 -29.41 -8.76 -14.56
CA ASN A 36 -28.88 -7.41 -14.39
C ASN A 36 -28.78 -7.02 -12.91
N SER A 37 -29.76 -7.40 -12.10
CA SER A 37 -29.75 -7.25 -10.65
C SER A 37 -28.53 -7.90 -10.02
N HIS A 38 -28.26 -9.17 -10.35
CA HIS A 38 -27.06 -9.87 -9.88
C HIS A 38 -25.78 -9.16 -10.29
N ARG A 39 -25.71 -8.68 -11.53
CA ARG A 39 -24.55 -7.92 -12.01
C ARG A 39 -24.29 -6.67 -11.16
N TYR A 40 -25.33 -5.93 -10.78
CA TYR A 40 -25.19 -4.72 -9.97
C TYR A 40 -24.77 -5.01 -8.52
N VAL A 41 -25.31 -6.08 -7.92
CA VAL A 41 -24.86 -6.56 -6.60
C VAL A 41 -23.37 -6.95 -6.64
N ASN A 42 -22.95 -7.66 -7.68
CA ASN A 42 -21.55 -8.06 -7.85
C ASN A 42 -20.62 -6.85 -7.98
N TYR A 43 -21.07 -5.74 -8.58
CA TYR A 43 -20.27 -4.51 -8.64
C TYR A 43 -20.02 -3.88 -7.28
N VAL A 44 -21.04 -3.83 -6.41
CA VAL A 44 -20.86 -3.34 -5.03
C VAL A 44 -19.89 -4.23 -4.28
N GLN A 45 -20.02 -5.55 -4.42
CA GLN A 45 -19.10 -6.52 -3.81
C GLN A 45 -17.66 -6.38 -4.33
N ASP A 46 -17.46 -6.15 -5.62
CA ASP A 46 -16.13 -5.88 -6.20
C ASP A 46 -15.52 -4.60 -5.63
N CYS A 47 -16.31 -3.54 -5.44
CA CYS A 47 -15.85 -2.31 -4.80
C CYS A 47 -15.40 -2.56 -3.36
N ASP A 48 -16.18 -3.30 -2.57
CA ASP A 48 -15.84 -3.67 -1.19
C ASP A 48 -14.56 -4.51 -1.14
N TYR A 49 -14.42 -5.52 -2.01
CA TYR A 49 -13.21 -6.33 -2.12
C TYR A 49 -11.97 -5.50 -2.44
N LYS A 50 -12.06 -4.57 -3.40
CA LYS A 50 -10.96 -3.69 -3.78
C LYS A 50 -10.59 -2.72 -2.66
N LEU A 51 -11.56 -2.18 -1.93
CA LEU A 51 -11.36 -1.34 -0.75
C LEU A 51 -10.61 -2.10 0.34
N ASP A 52 -11.03 -3.32 0.66
CA ASP A 52 -10.40 -4.13 1.70
C ASP A 52 -9.01 -4.62 1.29
N SER A 53 -8.82 -4.96 0.01
CA SER A 53 -7.51 -5.27 -0.54
C SER A 53 -6.54 -4.10 -0.35
N LEU A 54 -6.96 -2.86 -0.66
CA LEU A 54 -6.12 -1.67 -0.44
C LEU A 54 -5.77 -1.49 1.05
N LYS A 55 -6.74 -1.61 1.95
CA LYS A 55 -6.51 -1.53 3.41
C LYS A 55 -5.49 -2.57 3.88
N ASN A 56 -5.66 -3.82 3.46
CA ASN A 56 -4.83 -4.93 3.89
C ASN A 56 -3.40 -4.80 3.38
N VAL A 57 -3.23 -4.46 2.09
CA VAL A 57 -1.90 -4.24 1.51
C VAL A 57 -1.19 -3.07 2.19
N TYR A 58 -1.91 -1.98 2.47
CA TYR A 58 -1.35 -0.84 3.18
C TYR A 58 -0.90 -1.21 4.59
N ALA A 59 -1.80 -1.83 5.38
CA ALA A 59 -1.51 -2.24 6.75
C ALA A 59 -0.34 -3.23 6.82
N ALA A 60 -0.31 -4.22 5.92
CA ALA A 60 0.78 -5.18 5.83
C ALA A 60 2.12 -4.47 5.54
N SER A 61 2.13 -3.54 4.58
CA SER A 61 3.34 -2.79 4.22
C SER A 61 3.88 -1.98 5.39
N ILE A 62 3.01 -1.26 6.12
CA ILE A 62 3.42 -0.50 7.30
C ILE A 62 3.91 -1.42 8.43
N SER A 63 3.26 -2.58 8.66
CA SER A 63 3.69 -3.53 9.70
C SER A 63 5.09 -4.12 9.49
N THR A 64 5.61 -4.11 8.25
CA THR A 64 7.00 -4.54 8.01
C THR A 64 8.02 -3.65 8.72
N ILE A 65 7.69 -2.36 8.94
CA ILE A 65 8.53 -1.43 9.69
C ILE A 65 8.59 -1.83 11.17
N ASP A 66 7.46 -2.25 11.75
CA ASP A 66 7.41 -2.72 13.14
C ASP A 66 8.28 -3.98 13.33
N ILE A 67 8.22 -4.91 12.37
CA ILE A 67 9.07 -6.11 12.38
C ILE A 67 10.56 -5.73 12.32
N GLN A 68 10.94 -4.81 11.43
CA GLN A 68 12.32 -4.34 11.32
C GLN A 68 12.79 -3.63 12.60
N MET A 69 11.91 -2.85 13.23
CA MET A 69 12.18 -2.25 14.53
C MET A 69 12.50 -3.32 15.58
N GLU A 70 11.71 -4.39 15.69
CA GLU A 70 11.97 -5.47 16.66
C GLU A 70 13.34 -6.13 16.45
N PHE A 71 13.75 -6.35 15.19
CA PHE A 71 15.09 -6.87 14.90
C PHE A 71 16.20 -5.90 15.31
N LEU A 72 16.01 -4.60 15.08
CA LEU A 72 16.96 -3.58 15.52
C LEU A 72 17.06 -3.54 17.05
N LEU A 73 15.94 -3.58 17.76
CA LEU A 73 15.91 -3.57 19.23
C LEU A 73 16.66 -4.76 19.81
N LYS A 74 16.45 -5.97 19.28
CA LYS A 74 17.21 -7.15 19.68
C LYS A 74 18.71 -7.00 19.43
N SER A 75 19.08 -6.35 18.32
CA SER A 75 20.50 -6.11 18.00
C SER A 75 21.14 -5.12 18.98
N VAL A 76 20.39 -4.10 19.43
CA VAL A 76 20.83 -3.15 20.47
C VAL A 76 21.01 -3.86 21.81
N GLU A 77 20.07 -4.72 22.20
CA GLU A 77 20.15 -5.54 23.42
C GLU A 77 21.39 -6.45 23.39
N GLN A 78 21.64 -7.15 22.29
CA GLN A 78 22.82 -7.99 22.13
C GLN A 78 24.12 -7.19 22.23
N ALA A 79 24.16 -5.99 21.65
CA ALA A 79 25.33 -5.11 21.76
C ALA A 79 25.56 -4.65 23.20
N ALA A 80 24.50 -4.33 23.94
CA ALA A 80 24.58 -3.98 25.36
C ALA A 80 25.04 -5.15 26.24
N VAL A 81 24.60 -6.38 25.95
CA VAL A 81 25.09 -7.60 26.63
C VAL A 81 26.57 -7.81 26.34
N ARG A 82 27.00 -7.64 25.08
CA ARG A 82 28.42 -7.74 24.71
C ARG A 82 29.26 -6.71 25.46
N LEU A 83 28.79 -5.47 25.59
CA LEU A 83 29.45 -4.44 26.39
C LEU A 83 29.63 -4.88 27.85
N SER A 84 28.55 -5.38 28.45
CA SER A 84 28.56 -5.87 29.84
C SER A 84 29.56 -7.01 30.04
N ASN A 85 29.72 -7.90 29.05
CA ASN A 85 30.72 -8.96 29.11
C ASN A 85 32.16 -8.43 29.00
N LEU A 86 32.40 -7.35 28.24
CA LEU A 86 33.72 -6.73 28.15
C LEU A 86 34.15 -6.12 29.48
N GLU A 87 33.21 -5.52 30.24
CA GLU A 87 33.46 -4.98 31.58
C GLU A 87 34.04 -6.02 32.55
N LEU A 88 33.80 -7.31 32.33
CA LEU A 88 34.28 -8.41 33.17
C LEU A 88 35.71 -8.85 32.85
N LEU A 89 36.26 -8.49 31.68
CA LEU A 89 37.55 -9.03 31.21
C LEU A 89 38.76 -8.35 31.87
N SER A 90 38.69 -7.05 32.15
CA SER A 90 39.79 -6.31 32.78
C SER A 90 39.31 -4.97 33.35
N VAL A 91 40.09 -4.37 34.24
CA VAL A 91 39.83 -3.01 34.78
C VAL A 91 39.81 -1.97 33.66
N VAL A 92 40.71 -2.07 32.68
CA VAL A 92 40.78 -1.16 31.53
C VAL A 92 39.51 -1.28 30.67
N ASN A 93 39.05 -2.52 30.42
CA ASN A 93 37.82 -2.75 29.66
C ASN A 93 36.60 -2.18 30.39
N LYS A 94 36.56 -2.30 31.72
CA LYS A 94 35.50 -1.73 32.54
C LYS A 94 35.49 -0.21 32.45
N GLU A 95 36.63 0.45 32.65
CA GLU A 95 36.75 1.92 32.60
C GLU A 95 36.35 2.47 31.22
N CYS A 96 36.84 1.84 30.15
CA CYS A 96 36.49 2.23 28.77
C CYS A 96 35.02 2.00 28.44
N SER A 97 34.43 0.91 28.91
CA SER A 97 33.01 0.61 28.70
C SER A 97 32.12 1.61 29.45
N GLU A 98 32.44 1.91 30.71
CA GLU A 98 31.71 2.91 31.52
C GLU A 98 31.80 4.31 30.90
N LYS A 99 32.97 4.70 30.38
CA LYS A 99 33.19 5.99 29.70
C LYS A 99 32.25 6.20 28.50
N TYR A 100 32.02 5.14 27.71
CA TYR A 100 31.24 5.23 26.46
C TYR A 100 29.83 4.65 26.56
N LYS A 101 29.43 4.11 27.71
CA LYS A 101 28.12 3.47 27.93
C LYS A 101 26.94 4.35 27.52
N ASN A 102 26.99 5.65 27.84
CA ASN A 102 25.91 6.58 27.53
C ASN A 102 25.80 6.94 26.04
N ALA A 103 26.77 6.55 25.21
CA ALA A 103 26.69 6.72 23.75
C ALA A 103 25.90 5.60 23.07
N TYR A 104 25.60 4.50 23.77
CA TYR A 104 24.67 3.49 23.28
C TYR A 104 23.24 4.03 23.22
N PRO A 105 22.52 3.82 22.11
CA PRO A 105 21.17 4.33 21.95
C PRO A 105 20.19 3.58 22.87
N GLU A 106 19.28 4.33 23.50
CA GLU A 106 18.26 3.77 24.38
C GLU A 106 17.10 3.16 23.58
N ILE A 107 16.68 1.95 23.95
CA ILE A 107 15.57 1.21 23.31
C ILE A 107 14.29 2.05 23.21
N SER A 108 13.94 2.80 24.27
CA SER A 108 12.73 3.64 24.31
C SER A 108 12.78 4.76 23.26
N THR A 109 13.96 5.35 23.05
CA THR A 109 14.20 6.40 22.06
C THR A 109 14.11 5.84 20.65
N ILE A 110 14.73 4.68 20.40
CA ILE A 110 14.67 3.98 19.10
C ILE A 110 13.22 3.68 18.73
N LYS A 111 12.46 3.12 19.68
CA LYS A 111 11.05 2.78 19.50
C LYS A 111 10.23 4.02 19.12
N THR A 112 10.39 5.11 19.87
CA THR A 112 9.68 6.37 19.60
C THR A 112 10.04 6.93 18.22
N MET A 113 11.32 6.92 17.83
CA MET A 113 11.75 7.40 16.52
C MET A 113 11.09 6.63 15.37
N ILE A 114 11.08 5.29 15.44
CA ILE A 114 10.52 4.46 14.37
C ILE A 114 8.99 4.50 14.37
N GLN A 115 8.33 4.50 15.53
CA GLN A 115 6.86 4.61 15.63
C GLN A 115 6.34 5.94 15.05
N ASN A 116 7.07 7.03 15.26
CA ASN A 116 6.71 8.32 14.64
C ASN A 116 6.68 8.25 13.11
N CYS A 117 7.51 7.39 12.49
CA CYS A 117 7.50 7.19 11.04
C CYS A 117 6.20 6.50 10.56
N THR A 118 5.69 5.52 11.31
CA THR A 118 4.47 4.78 10.95
C THR A 118 3.19 5.55 11.28
N ASP A 119 3.18 6.29 12.40
CA ASP A 119 2.01 7.04 12.87
C ASP A 119 1.52 8.08 11.86
N ASN A 120 2.46 8.77 11.22
CA ASN A 120 2.10 9.77 10.22
C ASN A 120 1.43 9.14 9.00
N ALA A 121 1.96 8.02 8.52
CA ALA A 121 1.39 7.28 7.39
C ALA A 121 -0.03 6.77 7.74
N GLN A 122 -0.18 6.15 8.91
CA GLN A 122 -1.47 5.66 9.39
C GLN A 122 -2.54 6.75 9.52
N LYS A 123 -2.16 7.98 9.93
CA LYS A 123 -3.09 9.11 10.03
C LYS A 123 -3.61 9.60 8.69
N GLN A 124 -2.82 9.51 7.63
CA GLN A 124 -3.20 10.01 6.30
C GLN A 124 -4.08 9.01 5.54
N PHE A 125 -3.87 7.71 5.75
CA PHE A 125 -4.52 6.65 4.96
C PHE A 125 -6.06 6.69 4.92
N PRO A 126 -6.80 6.92 6.03
CA PRO A 126 -8.26 6.95 6.00
C PRO A 126 -8.85 7.95 5.01
N SER A 127 -8.18 9.08 4.79
CA SER A 127 -8.63 10.11 3.84
C SER A 127 -8.66 9.62 2.39
N LEU A 128 -7.80 8.65 2.04
CA LEU A 128 -7.73 8.07 0.71
C LEU A 128 -8.95 7.18 0.39
N LEU A 129 -9.63 6.68 1.43
CA LEU A 129 -10.76 5.76 1.29
C LEU A 129 -12.10 6.49 1.10
N VAL A 130 -12.21 7.74 1.53
CA VAL A 130 -13.47 8.48 1.52
C VAL A 130 -14.09 8.56 0.12
N PRO A 131 -13.38 8.97 -0.95
CA PRO A 131 -13.99 9.09 -2.28
C PRO A 131 -14.47 7.74 -2.84
N LEU A 132 -13.74 6.66 -2.51
CA LEU A 132 -14.07 5.29 -2.92
C LEU A 132 -15.35 4.81 -2.22
N GLN A 133 -15.45 5.06 -0.91
CA GLN A 133 -16.63 4.74 -0.11
C GLN A 133 -17.86 5.50 -0.62
N GLU A 134 -17.72 6.80 -0.90
CA GLU A 134 -18.82 7.60 -1.45
C GLU A 134 -19.32 7.07 -2.80
N THR A 135 -18.41 6.70 -3.71
CA THR A 135 -18.79 6.10 -5.00
C THR A 135 -19.48 4.75 -4.81
N ARG A 136 -18.96 3.91 -3.91
CA ARG A 136 -19.59 2.62 -3.56
C ARG A 136 -20.99 2.82 -2.97
N ASP A 137 -21.17 3.79 -2.08
CA ASP A 137 -22.45 4.08 -1.45
C ASP A 137 -23.47 4.61 -2.47
N LYS A 138 -23.02 5.43 -3.43
CA LYS A 138 -23.84 5.85 -4.58
C LYS A 138 -24.32 4.67 -5.41
N PHE A 139 -23.46 3.68 -5.67
CA PHE A 139 -23.88 2.46 -6.37
C PHE A 139 -24.94 1.68 -5.60
N ALA A 140 -24.69 1.42 -4.32
CA ALA A 140 -25.60 0.68 -3.46
C ALA A 140 -26.97 1.38 -3.36
N LEU A 141 -26.96 2.71 -3.20
CA LEU A 141 -28.17 3.52 -3.13
C LEU A 141 -28.95 3.49 -4.46
N TYR A 142 -28.26 3.71 -5.58
CA TYR A 142 -28.89 3.70 -6.91
C TYR A 142 -29.56 2.36 -7.19
N TYR A 143 -28.89 1.25 -6.88
CA TYR A 143 -29.47 -0.07 -7.05
C TYR A 143 -30.69 -0.28 -6.15
N ASN A 144 -30.55 -0.05 -4.84
CA ASN A 144 -31.60 -0.36 -3.87
C ASN A 144 -32.84 0.53 -3.97
N GLN A 145 -32.69 1.77 -4.45
CA GLN A 145 -33.78 2.75 -4.48
C GLN A 145 -34.23 3.05 -5.90
N THR A 146 -33.32 3.42 -6.79
CA THR A 146 -33.66 3.89 -8.13
C THR A 146 -34.02 2.72 -9.04
N PHE A 147 -33.11 1.77 -9.22
CA PHE A 147 -33.33 0.64 -10.13
C PHE A 147 -34.54 -0.19 -9.71
N GLN A 148 -34.62 -0.62 -8.45
CA GLN A 148 -35.76 -1.41 -7.96
C GLN A 148 -37.09 -0.65 -8.02
N GLY A 149 -37.08 0.67 -7.76
CA GLY A 149 -38.27 1.51 -7.87
C GLY A 149 -38.74 1.67 -9.32
N GLU A 150 -37.83 1.86 -10.27
CA GLU A 150 -38.15 2.00 -11.68
C GLU A 150 -38.66 0.69 -12.30
N ILE A 151 -38.08 -0.47 -11.92
CA ILE A 151 -38.62 -1.79 -12.29
C ILE A 151 -40.05 -1.95 -11.77
N SER A 152 -40.29 -1.64 -10.48
CA SER A 152 -41.63 -1.71 -9.88
C SER A 152 -42.64 -0.80 -10.61
N ASN A 153 -42.19 0.37 -11.08
CA ASN A 153 -43.03 1.27 -11.87
C ASN A 153 -43.38 0.68 -13.24
N CYS A 154 -42.43 0.03 -13.92
CA CYS A 154 -42.70 -0.70 -15.16
C CYS A 154 -43.72 -1.83 -14.94
N ASP A 155 -43.61 -2.57 -13.82
CA ASP A 155 -44.55 -3.64 -13.48
C ASP A 155 -45.97 -3.12 -13.24
N ASN A 156 -46.11 -1.95 -12.60
CA ASN A 156 -47.41 -1.30 -12.40
C ASN A 156 -48.09 -0.87 -13.73
N MET A 157 -47.32 -0.62 -14.80
CA MET A 157 -47.85 -0.30 -16.14
C MET A 157 -48.49 -1.50 -16.84
N GLN A 158 -48.23 -2.73 -16.35
CA GLN A 158 -48.77 -3.97 -16.86
C GLN A 158 -50.30 -4.07 -16.67
N THR A 159 -50.96 -3.12 -16.00
CA THR A 159 -52.42 -3.11 -15.76
C THR A 159 -53.28 -2.65 -16.96
N SER A 160 -52.70 -2.15 -18.06
CA SER A 160 -53.42 -1.56 -19.20
C SER A 160 -53.41 -2.43 -20.49
N LYS A 161 -54.46 -2.40 -21.31
CA LYS A 161 -54.72 -3.34 -22.44
C LYS A 161 -53.67 -3.38 -23.60
N LEU A 162 -52.61 -2.56 -23.58
CA LEU A 162 -51.49 -2.54 -24.56
C LEU A 162 -50.21 -3.22 -24.00
N LYS A 163 -50.44 -4.36 -23.35
CA LYS A 163 -49.76 -4.87 -22.14
C LYS A 163 -48.28 -5.24 -22.25
N ASN A 164 -47.84 -5.89 -23.33
CA ASN A 164 -46.51 -6.55 -23.34
C ASN A 164 -45.39 -5.71 -23.99
N PHE A 165 -45.68 -4.94 -25.04
CA PHE A 165 -44.64 -4.17 -25.73
C PHE A 165 -44.16 -2.96 -24.92
N ASN A 166 -45.10 -2.28 -24.24
CA ASN A 166 -44.77 -1.13 -23.39
C ASN A 166 -44.01 -1.55 -22.13
N HIS A 167 -44.35 -2.68 -21.52
CA HIS A 167 -43.62 -3.22 -20.37
C HIS A 167 -42.18 -3.61 -20.74
N THR A 168 -42.00 -4.45 -21.77
CA THR A 168 -40.65 -4.87 -22.20
C THR A 168 -39.77 -3.67 -22.60
N ASN A 169 -40.32 -2.64 -23.25
CA ASN A 169 -39.56 -1.43 -23.56
C ASN A 169 -39.23 -0.59 -22.32
N CYS A 170 -40.14 -0.50 -21.35
CA CYS A 170 -39.88 0.16 -20.07
C CYS A 170 -38.70 -0.50 -19.35
N ILE A 171 -38.73 -1.83 -19.17
CA ILE A 171 -37.65 -2.59 -18.54
C ILE A 171 -36.32 -2.43 -19.28
N LYS A 172 -36.33 -2.47 -20.62
CA LYS A 172 -35.12 -2.25 -21.42
C LYS A 172 -34.50 -0.88 -21.19
N ASN A 173 -35.33 0.17 -21.10
CA ASN A 173 -34.84 1.52 -20.85
C ASN A 173 -34.24 1.64 -19.45
N VAL A 174 -34.94 1.14 -18.43
CA VAL A 174 -34.44 1.12 -17.04
C VAL A 174 -33.10 0.39 -16.93
N VAL A 175 -32.97 -0.78 -17.56
CA VAL A 175 -31.70 -1.54 -17.59
C VAL A 175 -30.62 -0.80 -18.39
N SER A 176 -30.96 -0.14 -19.48
CA SER A 176 -30.02 0.67 -20.27
C SER A 176 -29.47 1.85 -19.46
N ASP A 177 -30.34 2.55 -18.75
CA ASP A 177 -29.99 3.70 -17.91
C ASP A 177 -29.13 3.24 -16.72
N ALA A 178 -29.53 2.16 -16.04
CA ALA A 178 -28.75 1.55 -14.97
C ALA A 178 -27.38 1.05 -15.45
N THR A 179 -27.31 0.45 -16.65
CA THR A 179 -26.03 0.03 -17.25
C THR A 179 -25.12 1.24 -17.52
N SER A 180 -25.67 2.32 -18.05
CA SER A 180 -24.92 3.55 -18.33
C SER A 180 -24.42 4.21 -17.04
N PHE A 181 -25.27 4.28 -16.01
CA PHE A 181 -24.90 4.74 -14.67
C PHE A 181 -23.76 3.90 -14.09
N VAL A 182 -23.85 2.57 -14.22
CA VAL A 182 -22.86 1.67 -13.65
C VAL A 182 -21.50 1.82 -14.34
N ILE A 183 -21.47 1.85 -15.67
CA ILE A 183 -20.23 2.04 -16.43
C ILE A 183 -19.55 3.36 -16.08
N ALA A 184 -20.32 4.45 -15.94
CA ALA A 184 -19.77 5.75 -15.60
C ALA A 184 -19.16 5.77 -14.19
N ASN A 185 -19.88 5.27 -13.19
CA ASN A 185 -19.39 5.25 -11.82
C ASN A 185 -18.25 4.22 -11.63
N GLN A 186 -18.21 3.15 -12.42
CA GLN A 186 -17.13 2.16 -12.32
C GLN A 186 -15.81 2.78 -12.75
N LYS A 187 -15.82 3.55 -13.85
CA LYS A 187 -14.64 4.31 -14.29
C LYS A 187 -14.18 5.30 -13.22
N THR A 188 -15.13 5.98 -12.56
CA THR A 188 -14.82 6.89 -11.45
C THR A 188 -14.18 6.15 -10.28
N PHE A 189 -14.75 5.02 -9.86
CA PHE A 189 -14.21 4.19 -8.79
C PHE A 189 -12.80 3.69 -9.10
N ASP A 190 -12.58 3.12 -10.30
CA ASP A 190 -11.28 2.61 -10.70
C ASP A 190 -10.22 3.73 -10.78
N TYR A 191 -10.59 4.92 -11.23
CA TYR A 191 -9.72 6.10 -11.20
C TYR A 191 -9.36 6.52 -9.77
N GLN A 192 -10.37 6.63 -8.89
CA GLN A 192 -10.16 6.94 -7.48
C GLN A 192 -9.28 5.89 -6.80
N LEU A 193 -9.45 4.61 -7.14
CA LEU A 193 -8.69 3.50 -6.58
C LEU A 193 -7.22 3.58 -6.98
N ASN A 194 -6.94 3.85 -8.26
CA ASN A 194 -5.58 4.02 -8.75
C ASN A 194 -4.91 5.24 -8.10
N SER A 195 -5.63 6.36 -7.96
CA SER A 195 -5.12 7.54 -7.26
C SER A 195 -4.83 7.27 -5.78
N ALA A 196 -5.72 6.55 -5.09
CA ALA A 196 -5.55 6.14 -3.71
C ALA A 196 -4.35 5.20 -3.55
N LYS A 197 -4.16 4.23 -4.46
CA LYS A 197 -2.98 3.34 -4.48
C LYS A 197 -1.68 4.13 -4.63
N CYS A 198 -1.58 5.05 -5.58
CA CYS A 198 -0.38 5.87 -5.77
C CYS A 198 -0.06 6.74 -4.53
N SER A 199 -1.10 7.33 -3.91
CA SER A 199 -0.92 8.12 -2.68
C SER A 199 -0.52 7.23 -1.50
N ALA A 200 -1.12 6.05 -1.38
CA ALA A 200 -0.79 5.05 -0.38
C ALA A 200 0.67 4.60 -0.50
N ASP A 201 1.15 4.29 -1.71
CA ASP A 201 2.54 3.93 -1.99
C ASP A 201 3.51 5.06 -1.59
N THR A 202 3.12 6.31 -1.83
CA THR A 202 3.91 7.48 -1.42
C THR A 202 4.04 7.55 0.09
N TYR A 203 2.95 7.35 0.84
CA TYR A 203 2.99 7.34 2.31
C TYR A 203 3.77 6.16 2.88
N ILE A 204 3.64 4.97 2.28
CA ILE A 204 4.44 3.80 2.64
C ILE A 204 5.93 4.10 2.44
N LYS A 205 6.30 4.67 1.28
CA LYS A 205 7.67 5.03 0.97
C LYS A 205 8.23 6.05 1.97
N MET A 206 7.46 7.09 2.29
CA MET A 206 7.87 8.09 3.30
C MET A 206 8.12 7.45 4.68
N ALA A 207 7.26 6.52 5.10
CA ALA A 207 7.45 5.78 6.35
C ALA A 207 8.70 4.90 6.31
N LEU A 208 8.94 4.20 5.20
CA LEU A 208 10.13 3.38 5.00
C LEU A 208 11.41 4.23 5.02
N ASP A 209 11.46 5.33 4.26
CA ASP A 209 12.62 6.23 4.21
C ASP A 209 12.93 6.82 5.60
N CYS A 210 11.89 7.26 6.32
CA CYS A 210 12.02 7.72 7.71
C CYS A 210 12.59 6.62 8.63
N SER A 211 12.04 5.41 8.54
CA SER A 211 12.50 4.28 9.37
C SER A 211 13.94 3.89 9.05
N TYR A 212 14.34 3.97 7.79
CA TYR A 212 15.70 3.67 7.35
C TYR A 212 16.71 4.67 7.93
N VAL A 213 16.39 5.96 7.94
CA VAL A 213 17.23 6.99 8.58
C VAL A 213 17.38 6.71 10.08
N ALA A 214 16.30 6.33 10.77
CA ALA A 214 16.36 5.96 12.18
C ALA A 214 17.24 4.72 12.40
N GLN A 215 17.04 3.66 11.62
CA GLN A 215 17.82 2.41 11.72
C GLN A 215 19.33 2.65 11.49
N THR A 216 19.68 3.38 10.42
CA THR A 216 21.07 3.70 10.08
C THR A 216 21.75 4.57 11.13
N THR A 217 21.00 5.51 11.74
CA THR A 217 21.49 6.32 12.87
C THR A 217 21.84 5.44 14.07
N VAL A 218 20.96 4.51 14.44
CA VAL A 218 21.18 3.57 15.55
C VAL A 218 22.39 2.67 15.31
N VAL A 219 22.49 2.09 14.12
CA VAL A 219 23.64 1.24 13.75
C VAL A 219 24.95 2.03 13.78
N SER A 220 24.92 3.28 13.31
CA SER A 220 26.10 4.16 13.33
C SER A 220 26.53 4.50 14.76
N LEU A 221 25.58 4.78 15.66
CA LEU A 221 25.87 5.04 17.09
C LEU A 221 26.49 3.81 17.77
N ILE A 222 25.92 2.62 17.55
CA ILE A 222 26.48 1.37 18.09
C ILE A 222 27.90 1.13 17.57
N THR A 223 28.11 1.33 16.26
CA THR A 223 29.41 1.11 15.62
C THR A 223 30.45 2.10 16.14
N ALA A 224 30.12 3.39 16.19
CA ALA A 224 31.00 4.43 16.71
C ALA A 224 31.37 4.16 18.17
N THR A 225 30.39 3.79 19.00
CA THR A 225 30.61 3.48 20.42
C THR A 225 31.55 2.28 20.59
N ASN A 226 31.37 1.22 19.79
CA ASN A 226 32.28 0.07 19.80
C ASN A 226 33.70 0.44 19.37
N VAL A 227 33.85 1.30 18.36
CA VAL A 227 35.18 1.79 17.93
C VAL A 227 35.84 2.60 19.03
N PHE A 228 35.10 3.46 19.74
CA PHE A 228 35.66 4.21 20.86
C PHE A 228 36.08 3.31 22.01
N ILE A 229 35.29 2.30 22.37
CA ILE A 229 35.67 1.32 23.39
C ILE A 229 36.94 0.56 22.98
N ASP A 230 37.01 0.06 21.73
CA ASP A 230 38.18 -0.67 21.24
C ASP A 230 39.44 0.20 21.26
N ARG A 231 39.35 1.46 20.80
CA ARG A 231 40.46 2.42 20.85
C ARG A 231 40.89 2.73 22.28
N CYS A 232 39.93 2.91 23.18
CA CYS A 232 40.20 3.11 24.60
C CYS A 232 40.93 1.92 25.21
N THR A 233 40.46 0.68 24.97
CA THR A 233 41.10 -0.52 25.53
C THR A 233 42.52 -0.74 25.04
N LYS A 234 42.87 -0.20 23.87
CA LYS A 234 44.22 -0.23 23.30
C LYS A 234 45.07 0.97 23.74
N ASN A 235 44.58 1.85 24.60
CA ASN A 235 45.20 3.12 24.99
C ASN A 235 45.49 4.06 23.80
N ILE A 236 44.68 3.99 22.73
CA ILE A 236 44.80 4.83 21.51
C ILE A 236 43.84 6.03 21.60
N ASP A 237 43.04 6.13 22.67
CA ASP A 237 42.05 7.19 22.89
C ASP A 237 42.66 8.58 23.12
N CYS A 238 43.91 8.62 23.62
CA CYS A 238 44.59 9.85 24.03
C CYS A 238 46.11 9.78 23.80
N MET A 239 46.58 9.13 22.73
CA MET A 239 47.90 9.53 22.23
C MET A 239 47.71 10.93 21.65
N PRO A 240 48.31 12.01 22.22
CA PRO A 240 48.44 13.22 21.45
C PRO A 240 49.05 12.80 20.11
N CYS A 241 48.49 13.26 18.99
CA CYS A 241 49.13 13.11 17.69
C CYS A 241 50.39 14.00 17.62
N GLU A 242 51.25 13.96 18.63
CA GLU A 242 52.62 14.42 18.55
C GLU A 242 53.43 13.27 17.96
N GLY A 243 53.61 13.30 16.64
CA GLY A 243 54.43 12.35 15.89
C GLY A 243 53.69 11.35 15.00
N PHE A 244 52.35 11.24 15.11
CA PHE A 244 51.51 10.49 14.15
C PHE A 244 50.66 11.42 13.27
N GLN A 245 51.19 12.59 12.92
CA GLN A 245 50.77 13.21 11.68
C GLN A 245 51.31 12.33 10.56
N CYS A 246 50.46 11.93 9.61
CA CYS A 246 50.99 11.36 8.38
C CYS A 246 51.87 12.43 7.74
N GLU A 247 53.19 12.31 7.89
CA GLU A 247 54.16 13.30 7.40
C GLU A 247 53.96 13.57 5.91
N ASN A 248 53.49 12.55 5.19
CA ASN A 248 53.20 12.59 3.78
C ASN A 248 51.75 12.18 3.50
N VAL A 249 50.86 13.16 3.41
CA VAL A 249 49.48 13.01 2.96
C VAL A 249 49.39 13.26 1.47
N TYR A 250 48.91 12.26 0.71
CA TYR A 250 48.48 12.49 -0.65
C TYR A 250 47.04 13.04 -0.64
N ASN A 251 46.87 14.27 -1.09
CA ASN A 251 45.56 14.88 -1.25
C ASN A 251 45.00 14.52 -2.62
N LEU A 252 43.94 13.71 -2.67
CA LEU A 252 43.24 13.42 -3.90
C LEU A 252 42.19 14.54 -4.13
N PRO A 253 42.36 15.36 -5.18
CA PRO A 253 41.38 16.38 -5.49
C PRO A 253 40.12 15.74 -6.09
N THR A 254 38.96 16.32 -5.81
CA THR A 254 37.65 15.78 -6.20
C THR A 254 37.49 15.59 -7.72
N ASN A 255 38.22 16.38 -8.52
CA ASN A 255 38.25 16.28 -9.98
C ASN A 255 39.07 15.11 -10.53
N ALA A 256 39.88 14.44 -9.69
CA ALA A 256 40.60 13.22 -10.05
C ALA A 256 39.74 11.96 -9.87
N ILE A 257 38.54 12.11 -9.29
CA ILE A 257 37.57 11.02 -9.12
C ILE A 257 36.63 11.03 -10.32
N ASP A 258 36.76 10.02 -11.17
CA ASP A 258 35.79 9.76 -12.24
C ASP A 258 34.63 8.92 -11.70
N TYR A 259 33.50 9.57 -11.43
CA TYR A 259 32.29 8.92 -10.90
C TYR A 259 31.60 7.97 -11.90
N ALA A 260 31.98 7.99 -13.18
CA ALA A 260 31.47 7.07 -14.20
C ALA A 260 32.31 5.79 -14.33
N SER A 261 33.51 5.76 -13.74
CA SER A 261 34.43 4.63 -13.80
C SER A 261 34.36 3.78 -12.53
N GLN A 262 34.35 2.46 -12.67
CA GLN A 262 34.44 1.52 -11.54
C GLN A 262 35.87 1.32 -11.03
N THR A 263 36.86 1.92 -11.69
CA THR A 263 38.28 1.77 -11.36
C THR A 263 38.98 3.12 -11.31
N MET A 264 39.92 3.29 -10.37
CA MET A 264 40.71 4.50 -10.20
C MET A 264 42.21 4.17 -10.22
N VAL A 265 43.02 5.09 -10.72
CA VAL A 265 44.48 4.97 -10.70
C VAL A 265 44.96 4.95 -9.25
N ASN A 266 45.77 3.95 -8.88
CA ASN A 266 46.28 3.82 -7.53
C ASN A 266 47.38 4.88 -7.27
N PRO A 267 47.16 5.87 -6.38
CA PRO A 267 48.12 6.94 -6.10
C PRO A 267 49.37 6.45 -5.35
N PHE A 268 49.38 5.20 -4.89
CA PHE A 268 50.49 4.58 -4.18
C PHE A 268 51.35 3.67 -5.06
N TYR A 269 51.00 3.49 -6.33
CA TYR A 269 51.74 2.61 -7.23
C TYR A 269 53.10 3.21 -7.62
N GLY A 270 54.19 2.52 -7.30
CA GLY A 270 55.57 2.94 -7.61
C GLY A 270 56.27 3.79 -6.54
N ASN A 271 55.59 4.14 -5.44
CA ASN A 271 56.20 4.89 -4.34
C ASN A 271 56.85 3.95 -3.33
N ASN A 272 58.17 4.07 -3.14
CA ASN A 272 58.98 3.28 -2.19
C ASN A 272 58.74 3.71 -0.74
N GLN A 273 57.54 3.45 -0.22
CA GLN A 273 57.18 3.50 1.21
C GLN A 273 57.10 4.88 1.88
N THR A 274 57.13 6.00 1.15
CA THR A 274 57.10 7.33 1.77
C THR A 274 55.72 7.99 1.91
N LEU A 275 54.68 7.57 1.19
CA LEU A 275 53.33 8.11 1.35
C LEU A 275 52.50 7.19 2.25
N SER A 276 52.13 7.65 3.45
CA SER A 276 51.47 6.81 4.47
C SER A 276 49.97 7.05 4.59
N CYS A 277 49.42 8.15 4.03
CA CYS A 277 47.98 8.44 4.10
C CYS A 277 47.42 9.04 2.80
N LEU A 278 46.21 8.62 2.45
CA LEU A 278 45.33 9.26 1.47
C LEU A 278 44.34 10.17 2.20
N MET A 279 44.24 11.43 1.79
CA MET A 279 43.13 12.31 2.19
C MET A 279 42.28 12.60 0.96
N ILE A 280 40.98 12.33 1.08
CA ILE A 280 40.00 12.66 0.03
C ILE A 280 39.33 13.95 0.47
N ASN A 281 39.59 15.04 -0.25
CA ASN A 281 38.94 16.32 0.02
C ASN A 281 37.58 16.32 -0.68
N ILE A 282 36.52 16.14 0.11
CA ILE A 282 35.13 16.27 -0.34
C ILE A 282 34.74 17.73 -0.03
N VAL A 283 34.55 18.53 -1.08
CA VAL A 283 34.00 19.90 -0.99
C VAL A 283 32.52 19.84 -1.32
#